data_AF-A0A1V1P5E5-F1
#
_entry.id   AF-A0A1V1P5E5-F1
#
_cell.length_a   1.000
_cell.length_b   1.000
_cell.length_c   1.000
_cell.angle_alpha   90.00
_cell.angle_beta   90.00
_cell.angle_gamma   90.00
#
_symmetry.space_group_name_H-M   'P 1'
#
loop_
_entity.id
_entity.type
_entity.pdbx_description
1 polymer ?
#
loop_
_entity_poly.entity_id
_entity_poly.type
_entity_poly.pdbx_seq_one_letter_code
_entity_poly.pdbx_strand_id
1 'polypeptide(L)'
;MTRKARIDAPGALHHVIVRGIERTKIFRSNNDRKNFLHRLSGLIPETRTDCFAWTLTPNHVHLLLKTGSVPISVLMNRLLTGYAGWFNKKHKRHGQLFQNRYKSILCQEDLYFKELVRLPPLNFLKKLVCANHR
;
A
#
# COMPACT_ATOMS: atom_id res chain seq x y z
N MET A 1 13.57 10.52 18.02
CA MET A 1 12.34 10.01 18.66
C MET A 1 12.20 8.52 18.42
N THR A 2 12.29 7.73 19.48
CA THR A 2 11.96 6.30 19.53
C THR A 2 10.49 6.13 19.14
N ARG A 3 10.24 5.43 18.03
CA ARG A 3 8.87 5.22 17.54
C ARG A 3 8.15 4.22 18.44
N LYS A 4 6.89 4.50 18.78
CA LYS A 4 5.94 3.44 19.17
C LYS A 4 5.97 2.34 18.10
N ALA A 5 6.15 1.09 18.53
CA ALA A 5 6.02 -0.06 17.66
C ALA A 5 4.65 -0.01 16.97
N ARG A 6 4.60 -0.30 15.68
CA ARG A 6 3.31 -0.43 14.99
C ARG A 6 2.66 -1.70 15.54
N ILE A 7 1.43 -1.59 16.03
CA ILE A 7 0.60 -2.75 16.32
C ILE A 7 0.34 -3.40 14.96
N ASP A 8 0.92 -4.57 14.72
CA ASP A 8 0.87 -5.33 13.46
C ASP A 8 0.61 -6.80 13.86
N ALA A 9 -0.57 -7.02 14.45
CA ALA A 9 -1.01 -8.33 14.88
C ALA A 9 -1.65 -9.07 13.68
N PRO A 10 -1.52 -10.41 13.58
CA PRO A 10 -2.21 -11.18 12.57
C PRO A 10 -3.71 -10.85 12.53
N GLY A 11 -4.25 -10.64 11.34
CA GLY A 11 -5.66 -10.27 11.13
C GLY A 11 -6.00 -8.79 11.35
N ALA A 12 -5.07 -7.95 11.79
CA ALA A 12 -5.29 -6.52 11.94
C ALA A 12 -5.56 -5.84 10.59
N LEU A 13 -6.54 -4.93 10.55
CA LEU A 13 -6.90 -4.17 9.37
C LEU A 13 -6.23 -2.79 9.38
N HIS A 14 -5.60 -2.42 8.27
CA HIS A 14 -4.78 -1.22 8.17
C HIS A 14 -5.16 -0.36 6.97
N HIS A 15 -5.43 0.92 7.23
CA HIS A 15 -5.38 1.96 6.21
C HIS A 15 -3.96 2.48 6.07
N VAL A 16 -3.33 2.11 4.96
CA VAL A 16 -1.95 2.44 4.64
C VAL A 16 -1.91 3.60 3.65
N ILE A 17 -1.11 4.62 3.97
CA ILE A 17 -0.94 5.81 3.13
C ILE A 17 0.53 5.98 2.79
N VAL A 18 0.81 6.16 1.49
CA VAL A 18 2.15 6.41 0.96
C VAL A 18 2.13 7.73 0.20
N ARG A 19 3.12 8.60 0.43
CA ARG A 19 3.20 9.94 -0.16
C ARG A 19 4.56 10.17 -0.79
N GLY A 20 4.58 10.76 -1.99
CA GLY A 20 5.80 11.24 -2.63
C GLY A 20 6.47 12.37 -1.83
N ILE A 21 7.80 12.40 -1.82
CA ILE A 21 8.55 13.50 -1.22
C ILE A 21 8.15 14.83 -1.87
N GLU A 22 7.99 15.89 -1.07
CA GLU A 22 7.54 17.21 -1.54
C GLU A 22 6.23 17.18 -2.35
N ARG A 23 5.37 16.19 -2.09
CA ARG A 23 4.11 15.97 -2.87
C ARG A 23 4.36 15.70 -4.36
N THR A 24 5.57 15.32 -4.74
CA THR A 24 5.96 14.97 -6.12
C THR A 24 5.13 13.80 -6.63
N LYS A 25 4.87 13.79 -7.94
CA LYS A 25 4.22 12.67 -8.63
C LYS A 25 5.06 11.40 -8.51
N ILE A 26 4.55 10.41 -7.79
CA ILE A 26 5.06 9.04 -7.72
C ILE A 26 4.54 8.18 -8.88
N PHE A 27 3.52 8.64 -9.61
CA PHE A 27 3.08 8.04 -10.88
C PHE A 27 2.98 9.10 -11.96
N ARG A 28 3.93 9.11 -12.89
CA ARG A 28 3.97 10.03 -14.05
C ARG A 28 3.22 9.48 -15.26
N SER A 29 2.97 8.17 -15.29
CA SER A 29 2.33 7.45 -16.38
C SER A 29 1.44 6.31 -15.87
N ASN A 30 0.62 5.73 -16.76
CA ASN A 30 -0.13 4.50 -16.45
C ASN A 30 0.80 3.29 -16.28
N ASN A 31 1.96 3.27 -16.95
CA ASN A 31 2.94 2.21 -16.78
C ASN A 31 3.54 2.21 -15.36
N ASP A 32 3.67 3.38 -14.73
CA ASP A 32 4.11 3.47 -13.33
C ASP A 32 3.08 2.84 -12.38
N ARG A 33 1.79 3.10 -12.61
CA ARG A 33 0.69 2.47 -11.84
C ARG A 33 0.65 0.96 -12.04
N LYS A 34 0.78 0.49 -13.28
CA LYS A 34 0.83 -0.94 -13.61
C LYS A 34 2.01 -1.63 -12.91
N ASN A 35 3.20 -1.02 -12.92
CA ASN A 35 4.36 -1.59 -12.24
C ASN A 35 4.14 -1.69 -10.71
N PHE A 36 3.58 -0.66 -10.09
CA PHE A 36 3.26 -0.67 -8.67
C PHE A 36 2.27 -1.79 -8.32
N LEU A 37 1.17 -1.89 -9.08
CA LEU A 37 0.15 -2.93 -8.86
C LEU A 37 0.70 -4.34 -9.13
N HIS A 38 1.54 -4.51 -10.15
CA HIS A 38 2.17 -5.80 -10.45
C HIS A 38 3.06 -6.28 -9.30
N ARG A 39 3.85 -5.38 -8.69
CA ARG A 39 4.65 -5.70 -7.50
C ARG A 39 3.76 -6.04 -6.31
N LEU A 40 2.72 -5.24 -6.07
CA LEU A 40 1.77 -5.49 -4.99
C LEU A 40 1.08 -6.85 -5.16
N SER A 41 0.65 -7.20 -6.38
CA SER A 41 -0.01 -8.47 -6.66
C SER A 41 0.89 -9.69 -6.48
N GLY A 42 2.22 -9.55 -6.66
CA GLY A 42 3.17 -10.62 -6.33
C GLY A 42 3.37 -10.77 -4.82
N LEU A 43 3.42 -9.66 -4.08
CA LEU A 43 3.69 -9.67 -2.64
C LEU A 43 2.50 -10.11 -1.79
N ILE A 44 1.26 -9.85 -2.23
CA ILE A 44 0.03 -10.25 -1.54
C ILE A 44 0.00 -11.74 -1.21
N PRO A 45 0.11 -12.67 -2.20
CA PRO A 45 0.06 -14.10 -1.93
C PRO A 45 1.28 -14.58 -1.11
N GLU A 46 2.48 -14.06 -1.39
CA GLU A 46 3.71 -14.43 -0.66
C GLU A 46 3.64 -14.13 0.85
N THR A 47 2.88 -13.09 1.22
CA THR A 47 2.77 -12.59 2.60
C THR A 47 1.47 -13.02 3.28
N ARG A 48 0.58 -13.70 2.53
CA ARG A 48 -0.82 -13.98 2.91
C ARG A 48 -1.58 -12.74 3.37
N THR A 49 -1.24 -11.57 2.84
CA THR A 49 -1.87 -10.28 3.20
C THR A 49 -3.12 -10.10 2.33
N ASP A 50 -4.28 -9.86 2.92
CA ASP A 50 -5.46 -9.50 2.12
C ASP A 50 -5.41 -8.01 1.75
N CYS A 51 -5.72 -7.69 0.49
CA CYS A 51 -5.91 -6.31 0.06
C CYS A 51 -7.36 -6.10 -0.35
N PHE A 52 -8.09 -5.32 0.44
CA PHE A 52 -9.51 -5.06 0.22
C PHE A 52 -9.74 -3.91 -0.76
N ALA A 53 -8.88 -2.90 -0.76
CA ALA A 53 -9.03 -1.74 -1.63
C ALA A 53 -7.72 -1.00 -1.85
N TRP A 54 -7.65 -0.24 -2.96
CA TRP A 54 -6.56 0.69 -3.22
C TRP A 54 -7.00 1.90 -4.05
N THR A 55 -6.29 3.02 -3.86
CA THR A 55 -6.40 4.21 -4.71
C THR A 55 -5.01 4.70 -5.09
N LEU A 56 -4.80 4.99 -6.38
CA LEU A 56 -3.53 5.47 -6.93
C LEU A 56 -3.70 6.90 -7.48
N THR A 57 -3.45 7.89 -6.64
CA THR A 57 -3.37 9.29 -7.08
C THR A 57 -1.95 9.60 -7.57
N PRO A 58 -1.74 10.61 -8.43
CA PRO A 58 -0.41 10.90 -8.97
C PRO A 58 0.72 10.99 -7.94
N ASN A 59 0.46 11.48 -6.72
CA ASN A 59 1.46 11.69 -5.67
C ASN A 59 1.23 10.89 -4.38
N HIS A 60 0.14 10.12 -4.27
CA HIS A 60 -0.16 9.28 -3.10
C HIS A 60 -0.83 7.96 -3.44
N VAL A 61 -0.62 6.98 -2.57
CA VAL A 61 -1.33 5.70 -2.56
C VAL A 61 -2.08 5.55 -1.25
N HIS A 62 -3.31 5.06 -1.35
CA HIS A 62 -4.06 4.50 -0.23
C HIS A 62 -4.24 3.00 -0.46
N LEU A 63 -3.90 2.18 0.53
CA LEU A 63 -4.16 0.73 0.53
C LEU A 63 -4.96 0.38 1.78
N LEU A 64 -5.85 -0.59 1.64
CA LEU A 64 -6.57 -1.21 2.74
C LEU A 64 -6.14 -2.66 2.84
N LEU A 65 -5.31 -2.97 3.84
CA LEU A 65 -4.60 -4.24 3.96
C LEU A 65 -4.95 -4.93 5.28
N LYS A 66 -5.18 -6.24 5.25
CA LYS A 66 -5.26 -7.09 6.45
C LYS A 66 -3.94 -7.82 6.64
N THR A 67 -3.36 -7.71 7.83
CA THR A 67 -2.11 -8.40 8.15
C THR A 67 -2.30 -9.91 8.03
N GLY A 68 -1.42 -10.53 7.23
CA GLY A 68 -1.38 -11.96 6.97
C GLY A 68 -0.47 -12.72 7.92
N SER A 69 0.30 -13.66 7.35
CA SER A 69 1.30 -14.45 8.09
C SER A 69 2.59 -13.68 8.39
N VAL A 70 2.81 -12.56 7.71
CA VAL A 70 3.94 -11.66 8.00
C VAL A 70 3.44 -10.23 8.26
N PRO A 71 4.18 -9.44 9.05
CA PRO A 71 3.83 -8.05 9.31
C PRO A 71 3.72 -7.22 8.01
N ILE A 72 2.74 -6.31 7.92
CA ILE A 72 2.58 -5.39 6.78
C ILE A 72 3.86 -4.58 6.53
N SER A 73 4.64 -4.32 7.58
CA SER A 73 5.93 -3.65 7.44
C SER A 73 6.90 -4.36 6.49
N VAL A 74 6.88 -5.69 6.43
CA VAL A 74 7.71 -6.49 5.51
C VAL A 74 7.22 -6.31 4.07
N LEU A 75 5.91 -6.47 3.84
CA LEU A 75 5.30 -6.25 2.52
C LEU A 75 5.60 -4.84 2.00
N MET A 76 5.35 -3.82 2.83
CA MET A 76 5.52 -2.43 2.43
C MET A 76 6.97 -2.06 2.19
N ASN A 77 7.93 -2.63 2.93
CA ASN A 77 9.35 -2.42 2.65
C ASN A 77 9.73 -2.96 1.26
N ARG A 78 9.35 -4.22 0.96
CA ARG A 78 9.63 -4.84 -0.34
C ARG A 78 8.96 -4.08 -1.49
N LEU A 79 7.70 -3.69 -1.32
CA LEU A 79 6.94 -2.94 -2.31
C LEU A 79 7.56 -1.57 -2.61
N LEU A 80 7.78 -0.75 -1.58
CA LEU A 80 8.21 0.63 -1.75
C LEU A 80 9.66 0.73 -2.21
N THR A 81 10.55 -0.11 -1.67
CA THR A 81 11.96 -0.14 -2.07
C THR A 81 12.09 -0.60 -3.52
N GLY A 82 11.42 -1.68 -3.90
CA GLY A 82 11.44 -2.18 -5.28
C GLY A 82 10.85 -1.20 -6.29
N TYR A 83 9.75 -0.54 -5.92
CA TYR A 83 9.13 0.47 -6.77
C TYR A 83 10.01 1.73 -6.91
N ALA A 84 10.55 2.26 -5.81
CA ALA A 84 11.39 3.46 -5.85
C ALA A 84 12.64 3.27 -6.71
N GLY A 85 13.32 2.11 -6.59
CA GLY A 85 14.48 1.79 -7.42
C GLY A 85 14.15 1.75 -8.91
N TRP A 86 13.06 1.07 -9.27
CA TRP A 86 12.59 1.01 -10.67
C TRP A 86 12.17 2.38 -11.20
N PHE A 87 11.42 3.16 -10.41
CA PHE A 87 10.96 4.49 -10.79
C PHE A 87 12.14 5.43 -11.03
N ASN A 88 13.12 5.41 -10.14
CA ASN A 88 14.34 6.21 -10.26
C ASN A 88 15.12 5.86 -11.53
N LYS A 89 15.32 4.56 -11.80
CA LYS A 89 15.98 4.10 -13.03
C LYS A 89 15.21 4.56 -14.28
N LYS A 90 13.89 4.35 -14.31
CA LYS A 90 13.05 4.69 -15.46
C LYS A 90 13.01 6.19 -15.76
N HIS A 91 12.92 7.02 -14.71
CA HIS A 91 12.77 8.47 -14.84
C HIS A 91 14.09 9.24 -14.69
N LYS A 92 15.23 8.54 -14.74
CA LYS A 92 16.59 9.10 -14.56
C LYS A 92 16.69 10.02 -13.33
N ARG A 93 16.11 9.56 -12.21
CA ARG A 93 16.13 10.27 -10.92
C ARG A 93 17.10 9.63 -9.95
N HIS A 94 17.54 10.44 -9.01
CA HIS A 94 18.33 10.02 -7.86
C HIS A 94 17.62 10.43 -6.55
N GLY A 95 18.01 9.78 -5.45
CA GLY A 95 17.49 10.09 -4.11
C GLY A 95 16.15 9.43 -3.76
N GLN A 96 15.57 9.89 -2.67
CA GLN A 96 14.33 9.35 -2.13
C GLN A 96 13.12 9.71 -3.00
N LEU A 97 12.22 8.74 -3.21
CA LEU A 97 10.95 8.97 -3.91
C LEU A 97 9.81 9.31 -2.95
N PHE A 98 9.80 8.66 -1.78
CA PHE A 98 8.74 8.80 -0.79
C PHE A 98 9.19 9.71 0.35
N GLN A 99 8.26 10.50 0.89
CA GLN A 99 8.56 11.48 1.95
C GLN A 99 9.06 10.82 3.23
N ASN A 100 8.52 9.65 3.54
CA ASN A 100 8.80 8.87 4.74
C ASN A 100 8.48 7.40 4.43
N ARG A 101 8.63 6.53 5.44
CA ARG A 101 7.89 5.26 5.43
C ARG A 101 6.38 5.52 5.31
N TYR A 102 5.63 4.50 4.96
CA TYR A 102 4.16 4.56 4.95
C TYR A 102 3.58 4.94 6.33
N LYS A 103 2.46 5.67 6.31
CA LYS A 103 1.57 5.83 7.46
C LYS A 103 0.66 4.58 7.52
N SER A 104 0.42 4.07 8.71
CA SER A 104 -0.52 2.97 8.96
C SER A 104 -1.46 3.39 10.05
N ILE A 105 -2.75 3.34 9.78
CA ILE A 105 -3.82 3.59 10.75
C ILE A 105 -4.52 2.25 10.95
N LEU A 106 -4.58 1.77 12.18
CA LEU A 106 -5.35 0.57 12.51
C LEU A 106 -6.83 0.92 12.36
N CYS A 107 -7.53 0.18 11.51
CA CYS A 107 -8.97 0.28 11.36
C CYS A 107 -9.61 -0.67 12.37
N GLN A 108 -10.14 -0.12 13.46
CA GLN A 108 -11.20 -0.81 14.21
C GLN A 108 -12.47 -0.75 13.36
N GLU A 109 -13.40 -1.69 13.52
CA GLU A 109 -14.61 -1.89 12.70
C GLU A 109 -15.65 -0.75 12.81
N ASP A 110 -15.22 0.51 12.78
CA ASP A 110 -16.03 1.70 13.02
C ASP A 110 -16.41 2.47 11.74
N LEU A 111 -17.39 3.36 11.90
CA LEU A 111 -17.95 4.28 10.89
C LEU A 111 -16.90 4.95 9.96
N TYR A 112 -15.71 5.27 10.48
CA TYR A 112 -14.59 5.82 9.70
C TYR A 112 -14.18 4.92 8.51
N PHE A 113 -14.27 3.60 8.67
CA PHE A 113 -14.02 2.63 7.62
C PHE A 113 -15.09 2.67 6.52
N LYS A 114 -16.37 2.75 6.92
CA LYS A 114 -17.50 2.83 5.97
C LYS A 114 -17.44 4.10 5.14
N GLU A 115 -17.04 5.22 5.73
CA GLU A 115 -16.87 6.49 5.01
C GLU A 115 -15.67 6.47 4.05
N LEU A 116 -14.55 5.86 4.46
CA LEU A 116 -13.36 5.70 3.61
C LEU A 116 -13.61 4.85 2.36
N VAL A 117 -14.42 3.78 2.48
CA VAL A 117 -14.79 2.91 1.35
C VAL A 117 -15.82 3.60 0.43
N ARG A 118 -16.58 4.57 0.93
CA ARG A 118 -17.67 5.25 0.21
C ARG A 118 -17.22 6.40 -0.70
N LEU A 119 -15.99 6.90 -0.56
CA LEU A 119 -15.43 8.00 -1.38
C LEU A 119 -14.84 7.48 -2.71
N PRO A 120 -15.32 7.94 -3.91
CA PRO A 120 -14.75 7.53 -5.20
C PRO A 120 -13.66 8.51 -5.72
N PRO A 121 -12.75 8.06 -6.62
CA PRO A 121 -12.72 6.78 -7.33
C PRO A 121 -11.69 5.84 -6.69
N LEU A 122 -12.04 5.21 -5.57
CA LEU A 122 -11.45 3.92 -5.23
C LEU A 122 -11.79 2.98 -6.39
N ASN A 123 -10.79 2.46 -7.11
CA ASN A 123 -11.05 1.38 -8.05
C ASN A 123 -11.63 0.22 -7.24
N PHE A 124 -12.93 0.00 -7.44
CA PHE A 124 -13.72 -0.97 -6.72
C PHE A 124 -13.08 -2.35 -6.87
N LEU A 125 -12.77 -2.95 -5.71
CA LEU A 125 -12.80 -4.38 -5.42
C LEU A 125 -12.60 -5.30 -6.64
N LYS A 126 -11.36 -5.52 -7.08
CA LYS A 126 -11.00 -6.90 -7.40
C LYS A 126 -10.69 -7.57 -6.08
N LYS A 127 -11.70 -8.24 -5.53
CA LYS A 127 -11.51 -9.44 -4.70
C LYS A 127 -10.36 -10.24 -5.35
N LEU A 128 -9.14 -10.14 -4.82
CA LEU A 128 -8.22 -11.25 -4.89
C LEU A 128 -8.62 -12.14 -3.71
N VAL A 129 -9.79 -12.75 -3.83
CA VAL A 129 -10.20 -13.82 -2.93
C VAL A 129 -9.30 -14.98 -3.28
N CYS A 130 -8.22 -15.16 -2.51
CA CYS A 130 -7.77 -16.51 -2.24
C CYS A 130 -8.78 -17.10 -1.25
N ALA A 131 -9.92 -17.52 -1.79
CA ALA A 131 -10.76 -18.50 -1.13
C ALA A 131 -9.88 -19.73 -0.97
N ASN A 132 -9.58 -20.07 0.28
CA ASN A 132 -9.62 -21.44 0.76
C ASN A 132 -9.64 -21.37 2.28
N HIS A 133 -10.84 -21.13 2.81
CA HIS A 133 -11.25 -21.78 4.05
C HIS A 133 -11.80 -23.15 3.66
N ARG A 134 -10.95 -24.17 3.76
CA ARG A 134 -11.29 -25.47 4.33
C ARG A 134 -10.09 -25.93 5.14
#